data_AF-A0A7I3ZR29-F1
#
_entry.id   AF-A0A7I3ZR29-F1
#
_cell.length_a   1.000
_cell.length_b   1.000
_cell.length_c   1.000
_cell.angle_alpha   90.00
_cell.angle_beta   90.00
_cell.angle_gamma   90.00
#
_symmetry.space_group_name_H-M   'P 1'
#
loop_
_entity.id
_entity.type
_entity.pdbx_description
1 polymer ?
#
loop_
_entity_poly.entity_id
_entity_poly.type
_entity_poly.pdbx_seq_one_letter_code
_entity_poly.pdbx_strand_id
1 'polypeptide(L)'
;AWTKRRFRSVDHRAMVNESEARMSMVYFATHPTKATIEVPEQLVTSKHPLRFRRSFTWEEYKSHLFQMHVGGNGVILSKQWLLKPAF
;
A
#
# COMPACT_ATOMS: atom_id res chain seq x y z
N ALA A 1 1.54 -4.99 -2.13
CA ALA A 1 2.48 -5.06 -3.27
C ALA A 1 3.42 -6.25 -3.10
N TRP A 2 4.33 -6.21 -2.12
CA TRP A 2 5.33 -7.24 -1.85
C TRP A 2 4.80 -8.70 -1.81
N THR A 3 3.75 -8.98 -1.03
CA THR A 3 3.14 -10.33 -0.97
C THR A 3 2.20 -10.69 -2.13
N LYS A 4 2.14 -9.86 -3.18
CA LYS A 4 1.28 -10.10 -4.35
C LYS A 4 -0.19 -10.40 -3.98
N ARG A 5 -0.76 -9.56 -3.09
CA ARG A 5 -2.15 -9.68 -2.58
C ARG A 5 -2.47 -10.96 -1.78
N ARG A 6 -1.48 -11.79 -1.43
CA ARG A 6 -1.68 -12.87 -0.44
C ARG A 6 -2.07 -12.28 0.91
N PHE A 7 -1.39 -11.21 1.32
CA PHE A 7 -1.87 -10.35 2.41
C PHE A 7 -2.55 -9.12 1.84
N ARG A 8 -3.75 -8.83 2.36
CA ARG A 8 -4.58 -7.70 1.95
C ARG A 8 -4.56 -6.65 3.06
N SER A 9 -4.31 -5.40 2.69
CA SER A 9 -4.49 -4.29 3.62
C SER A 9 -5.95 -4.22 4.04
N VAL A 10 -6.19 -4.11 5.33
CA VAL A 10 -7.54 -3.98 5.91
C VAL A 10 -7.96 -2.52 5.95
N ASP A 11 -9.23 -2.27 5.70
CA ASP A 11 -9.84 -0.96 5.91
C ASP A 11 -10.35 -0.93 7.37
N HIS A 12 -10.06 0.14 8.10
CA HIS A 12 -10.42 0.30 9.51
C HIS A 12 -10.84 1.74 9.78
N ARG A 13 -11.68 1.95 10.81
CA ARG A 13 -12.13 3.27 11.27
C ARG A 13 -12.18 3.33 12.79
N ALA A 14 -11.89 4.49 13.34
CA ALA A 14 -12.13 4.79 14.75
C ALA A 14 -13.43 5.62 14.85
N MET A 15 -14.35 5.18 15.69
CA MET A 15 -15.62 5.87 15.95
C MET A 15 -15.51 6.63 17.27
N VAL A 16 -16.16 7.79 17.33
CA VAL A 16 -16.29 8.59 18.57
C VAL A 16 -17.56 8.21 19.32
N ASN A 17 -17.60 8.53 20.61
CA ASN A 17 -18.80 8.45 21.44
C ASN A 17 -18.97 9.77 22.24
N GLU A 18 -20.11 9.93 22.90
CA GLU A 18 -20.45 11.17 23.62
C GLU A 18 -19.96 11.19 25.08
N SER A 19 -19.58 10.03 25.63
CA SER A 19 -19.45 9.83 27.07
C SER A 19 -18.02 9.72 27.57
N GLU A 20 -17.10 9.19 26.76
CA GLU A 20 -15.77 8.82 27.19
C GLU A 20 -14.68 9.24 26.20
N ALA A 21 -13.58 9.77 26.74
CA ALA A 21 -12.39 10.02 25.95
C ALA A 21 -11.67 8.70 25.62
N ARG A 22 -11.27 8.54 24.36
CA ARG A 22 -10.45 7.40 23.90
C ARG A 22 -9.08 7.88 23.44
N MET A 23 -8.02 7.40 24.11
CA MET A 23 -6.64 7.60 23.67
C MET A 23 -6.10 6.33 22.99
N SER A 24 -5.40 6.47 21.88
CA SER A 24 -4.70 5.36 21.23
C SER A 24 -3.41 5.82 20.58
N MET A 25 -2.42 4.95 20.55
CA MET A 25 -1.13 5.16 19.88
C MET A 25 -0.96 4.13 18.76
N VAL A 26 -0.41 4.55 17.63
CA VAL A 26 -0.11 3.68 16.49
C VAL A 26 1.34 3.87 16.06
N TYR A 27 1.96 2.77 15.66
CA TYR A 27 3.27 2.76 15.04
C TYR A 27 3.15 2.22 13.61
N PHE A 28 3.69 2.97 12.65
CA PHE A 28 3.76 2.57 11.25
C PHE A 28 5.20 2.17 10.91
N ALA A 29 5.46 0.87 10.85
CA ALA A 29 6.71 0.35 10.33
C ALA A 29 6.77 0.56 8.81
N THR A 30 7.78 1.28 8.33
CA THR A 30 7.95 1.58 6.90
C THR A 30 9.35 1.23 6.43
N HIS A 31 9.53 1.16 5.11
CA HIS A 31 10.83 0.91 4.51
C HIS A 31 11.66 2.21 4.44
N PRO A 32 13.00 2.14 4.36
CA PRO A 32 13.82 3.30 4.00
C PRO A 32 13.34 3.97 2.71
N THR A 33 13.48 5.29 2.59
CA THR A 33 12.95 6.08 1.45
C THR A 33 13.36 5.51 0.08
N LYS A 34 14.64 5.16 -0.07
CA LYS A 34 15.21 4.63 -1.31
C LYS A 34 15.09 3.10 -1.44
N ALA A 35 14.45 2.42 -0.49
CA ALA A 35 14.30 0.99 -0.57
C ALA A 35 13.38 0.60 -1.72
N THR A 36 13.82 -0.37 -2.51
CA THR A 36 13.06 -0.97 -3.60
C THR A 36 12.07 -2.00 -3.05
N ILE A 37 10.81 -1.89 -3.46
CA ILE A 37 9.74 -2.84 -3.17
C ILE A 37 9.46 -3.63 -4.44
N GLU A 38 9.74 -4.92 -4.37
CA GLU A 38 9.47 -5.87 -5.45
C GLU A 38 8.78 -7.12 -4.92
N VAL A 39 8.13 -7.88 -5.81
CA VAL A 39 7.52 -9.15 -5.43
C VAL A 39 8.61 -10.22 -5.42
N PRO A 40 8.83 -10.94 -4.30
CA PRO A 40 9.77 -12.06 -4.26
C PRO A 40 9.47 -13.09 -5.36
N GLU A 41 10.51 -13.54 -6.06
CA GLU A 41 10.38 -14.45 -7.20
C GLU A 41 9.66 -15.75 -6.83
N GLN A 42 9.86 -16.24 -5.59
CA GLN A 42 9.20 -17.43 -5.06
C GLN A 42 7.66 -17.29 -5.01
N LEU A 43 7.13 -16.06 -5.08
CA LEU A 43 5.68 -15.78 -5.13
C LEU A 43 5.15 -15.62 -6.56
N VAL A 44 6.01 -15.69 -7.57
CA VAL A 44 5.67 -15.62 -9.00
C VAL A 44 5.78 -17.04 -9.59
N THR A 45 4.65 -17.59 -10.03
CA THR A 45 4.59 -18.95 -10.59
C THR A 45 3.77 -18.95 -11.87
N SER A 46 3.86 -19.98 -12.70
CA SER A 46 3.03 -20.12 -13.91
C SER A 46 1.52 -20.07 -13.60
N LYS A 47 1.09 -20.73 -12.51
CA LYS A 47 -0.31 -20.73 -12.04
C LYS A 47 -0.76 -19.37 -11.47
N HIS A 48 0.19 -18.55 -11.03
CA HIS A 48 -0.07 -17.23 -10.47
C HIS A 48 0.93 -16.24 -11.08
N PRO A 49 0.67 -15.66 -12.26
CA PRO A 49 1.57 -14.71 -12.89
C PRO A 49 1.60 -13.37 -12.13
N LEU A 50 2.63 -12.57 -12.35
CA LEU A 50 2.78 -11.24 -11.73
C LEU A 50 1.70 -10.29 -12.27
N ARG A 51 0.88 -9.72 -11.37
CA ARG A 51 -0.20 -8.75 -11.69
C ARG A 51 0.02 -7.38 -11.04
N PHE A 52 1.21 -7.17 -10.48
CA PHE A 52 1.59 -5.92 -9.85
C PHE A 52 2.73 -5.30 -10.62
N ARG A 53 2.91 -3.99 -10.45
CA ARG A 53 4.14 -3.32 -10.83
C ARG A 53 5.34 -4.13 -10.34
N ARG A 54 6.29 -4.39 -11.24
CA ARG A 54 7.44 -5.28 -10.99
C ARG A 54 8.32 -4.76 -9.86
N SER A 55 8.61 -3.47 -9.88
CA SER A 55 9.46 -2.79 -8.91
C SER A 55 9.09 -1.31 -8.82
N PHE A 56 9.26 -0.75 -7.63
CA PHE A 56 9.15 0.69 -7.35
C PHE A 56 9.85 1.00 -6.03
N THR A 57 10.26 2.24 -5.80
CA THR A 57 10.81 2.66 -4.50
C THR A 57 9.69 3.02 -3.52
N TRP A 58 9.97 2.92 -2.22
CA TRP A 58 9.03 3.40 -1.21
C TRP A 58 8.69 4.89 -1.40
N GLU A 59 9.65 5.71 -1.81
CA GLU A 59 9.46 7.12 -2.14
C GLU A 59 8.49 7.35 -3.30
N GLU A 60 8.58 6.59 -4.38
CA GLU A 60 7.67 6.69 -5.53
C GLU A 60 6.22 6.42 -5.11
N TYR A 61 6.01 5.34 -4.36
CA TYR A 61 4.68 4.98 -3.86
C TYR A 61 4.14 6.01 -2.88
N LYS A 62 4.98 6.48 -1.94
CA LYS A 62 4.61 7.49 -0.95
C LYS A 62 4.22 8.81 -1.64
N SER A 63 5.02 9.25 -2.60
CA SER A 63 4.77 10.48 -3.37
C SER A 63 3.47 10.40 -4.16
N HIS A 64 3.24 9.30 -4.87
CA HIS A 64 1.98 9.07 -5.57
C HIS A 64 0.78 9.07 -4.62
N LEU A 65 0.89 8.36 -3.48
CA LEU A 65 -0.17 8.30 -2.48
C LEU A 65 -0.56 9.69 -1.97
N PHE A 66 0.41 10.54 -1.64
CA PHE A 66 0.13 11.89 -1.16
C PHE A 66 -0.50 12.77 -2.24
N GLN A 67 0.00 12.72 -3.48
CA GLN A 67 -0.59 13.47 -4.60
C GLN A 67 -2.06 13.10 -4.82
N MET A 68 -2.38 11.79 -4.81
CA MET A 68 -3.75 11.33 -5.01
C MET A 68 -4.65 11.55 -3.79
N HIS A 69 -4.07 11.65 -2.58
CA HIS A 69 -4.82 11.94 -1.36
C HIS A 69 -5.35 13.37 -1.35
N VAL A 70 -4.59 14.34 -1.86
CA VAL A 70 -5.06 15.73 -2.04
C VAL A 70 -6.33 15.77 -2.90
N GLY A 71 -6.49 14.84 -3.85
CA GLY A 71 -7.70 14.68 -4.66
C GLY A 71 -8.83 13.87 -4.03
N GLY A 72 -8.77 13.52 -2.74
CA GLY A 72 -9.83 12.84 -1.99
C GLY A 72 -9.91 11.31 -2.16
N ASN A 73 -9.04 10.70 -2.97
CA ASN A 73 -9.13 9.26 -3.32
C ASN A 73 -7.77 8.53 -3.27
N GLY A 74 -6.82 9.04 -2.48
CA GLY A 74 -5.42 8.60 -2.47
C GLY A 74 -5.21 7.09 -2.33
N VAL A 75 -5.89 6.45 -1.37
CA VAL A 75 -5.76 5.02 -1.10
C VAL A 75 -6.32 4.17 -2.26
N ILE A 76 -7.47 4.55 -2.82
CA ILE A 76 -8.12 3.80 -3.91
C ILE A 76 -7.27 3.89 -5.18
N LEU A 77 -6.84 5.10 -5.54
CA LEU A 77 -6.08 5.35 -6.76
C LEU A 77 -4.66 4.75 -6.66
N SER A 78 -4.05 4.77 -5.48
CA SER A 78 -2.76 4.10 -5.23
C SER A 78 -2.84 2.57 -5.31
N LYS A 79 -3.96 1.97 -4.88
CA LYS A 79 -4.22 0.53 -5.09
C LYS A 79 -4.24 0.19 -6.59
N GLN A 80 -4.81 1.07 -7.43
CA GLN A 80 -4.81 0.89 -8.89
C GLN A 80 -3.42 1.09 -9.50
N TRP A 81 -2.66 2.08 -9.04
CA TRP A 81 -1.28 2.32 -9.48
C TRP A 81 -0.39 1.08 -9.28
N LEU A 82 -0.55 0.37 -8.16
CA LEU A 82 0.16 -0.89 -7.89
C LEU A 82 -0.21 -2.02 -8.87
N LEU A 83 -1.42 -2.00 -9.44
CA LEU A 83 -1.95 -3.04 -10.33
C LEU A 83 -1.63 -2.78 -11.80
N LYS A 84 -1.17 -1.57 -12.16
CA LYS A 84 -0.74 -1.26 -13.52
C LYS A 84 0.59 -1.99 -13.80
N PRO A 85 0.69 -2.76 -14.89
CA PRO A 85 1.99 -3.25 -15.36
C PRO A 85 2.92 -2.06 -15.57
N ALA A 86 4.19 -2.19 -15.16
CA ALA A 86 5.21 -1.29 -15.67
C ALA A 86 5.33 -1.57 -17.17
N PHE A 87 5.32 -0.50 -18.00
CA PHE A 87 5.62 -0.60 -19.42
C PHE A 87 7.01 -1.21 -19.63
#